data_AF-A0AAW9RQT8-F1
#
_entry.id   AF-A0AAW9RQT8-F1
#
_cell.length_a   1.000
_cell.length_b   1.000
_cell.length_c   1.000
_cell.angle_alpha   90.00
_cell.angle_beta   90.00
_cell.angle_gamma   90.00
#
_symmetry.space_group_name_H-M   'P 1'
#
loop_
_entity.id
_entity.type
_entity.pdbx_description
1 polymer ?
#
loop_
_entity_poly.entity_id
_entity_poly.type
_entity_poly.pdbx_seq_one_letter_code
_entity_poly.pdbx_strand_id
1 'polypeptide(L)'
;MATVRMRRDPNRRVQLSPETKARLDAMTPEEIEANALSDPDNPPSTEEELERGVLGRRVRLARQALGLTQEQFAERFRIPIGTLRDWEQGRRKPEAPALAYLAVIEQETDAVDRALATLS
;
A
#
# COMPACT_ATOMS: atom_id res chain seq x y z
N MET A 1 -1.73 -24.93 -21.36
CA MET A 1 -0.54 -24.17 -20.92
C MET A 1 -0.15 -24.65 -19.52
N ALA A 2 1.10 -25.06 -19.30
CA ALA A 2 1.56 -25.53 -18.00
C ALA A 2 1.95 -24.33 -17.11
N THR A 3 1.35 -24.20 -15.93
CA THR A 3 1.69 -23.14 -14.97
C THR A 3 3.01 -23.49 -14.27
N VAL A 4 4.09 -22.76 -14.58
CA VAL A 4 5.36 -22.89 -13.85
C VAL A 4 5.22 -22.21 -12.50
N ARG A 5 5.20 -22.99 -11.41
CA ARG A 5 5.28 -22.46 -10.03
C ARG A 5 6.75 -22.33 -9.64
N MET A 6 7.28 -21.12 -9.74
CA MET A 6 8.63 -20.80 -9.29
C MET A 6 8.69 -20.84 -7.74
N ARG A 7 9.52 -21.72 -7.16
CA ARG A 7 9.82 -21.69 -5.72
C ARG A 7 10.93 -20.66 -5.49
N ARG A 8 10.60 -19.50 -4.89
CA ARG A 8 11.60 -18.54 -4.42
C ARG A 8 12.12 -18.99 -3.04
N ASP A 9 13.45 -19.04 -2.90
CA ASP A 9 14.10 -19.24 -1.60
C ASP A 9 14.04 -17.92 -0.81
N PRO A 10 13.39 -17.88 0.37
CA PRO A 10 13.24 -16.66 1.15
C PRO A 10 14.58 -16.08 1.66
N ASN A 11 15.64 -16.88 1.69
CA ASN A 11 16.97 -16.45 2.13
C ASN A 11 17.88 -16.02 0.98
N ARG A 12 17.47 -16.26 -0.27
CA ARG A 12 18.27 -15.92 -1.45
C ARG A 12 18.05 -14.45 -1.82
N ARG A 13 18.75 -13.56 -1.14
CA ARG A 13 18.77 -12.13 -1.46
C ARG A 13 19.67 -11.87 -2.67
N VAL A 14 19.17 -11.10 -3.64
CA VAL A 14 20.00 -10.54 -4.71
C VAL A 14 20.96 -9.55 -4.06
N GLN A 15 22.26 -9.71 -4.28
CA GLN A 15 23.29 -8.78 -3.83
C GLN A 15 23.85 -8.03 -5.03
N LEU A 16 23.93 -6.70 -4.93
CA LEU A 16 24.56 -5.87 -5.95
C LEU A 16 26.08 -5.94 -5.78
N SER A 17 26.83 -5.98 -6.90
CA SER A 17 28.28 -5.80 -6.82
C SER A 17 28.61 -4.40 -6.28
N PRO A 18 29.77 -4.21 -5.61
CA PRO A 18 30.19 -2.89 -5.13
C PRO A 18 30.20 -1.83 -6.24
N GLU A 19 30.65 -2.21 -7.44
CA GLU A 19 30.67 -1.34 -8.63
C GLU A 19 29.26 -0.93 -9.05
N THR A 20 28.32 -1.89 -9.10
CA THR A 20 26.93 -1.60 -9.47
C THR A 20 26.28 -0.68 -8.45
N LYS A 21 26.54 -0.91 -7.16
CA LYS A 21 26.05 -0.05 -6.08
C LYS A 21 26.60 1.37 -6.21
N ALA A 22 27.92 1.53 -6.37
CA ALA A 22 28.55 2.84 -6.52
C ALA A 22 28.01 3.61 -7.74
N ARG A 23 27.76 2.91 -8.86
CA ARG A 23 27.12 3.49 -10.05
C ARG A 23 25.70 4.00 -9.78
N LEU A 24 24.89 3.22 -9.06
CA LEU A 24 23.52 3.63 -8.72
C LEU A 24 23.51 4.81 -7.73
N ASP A 25 24.38 4.79 -6.72
CA ASP A 25 24.49 5.85 -5.72
C ASP A 25 24.98 7.18 -6.33
N ALA A 26 25.77 7.13 -7.42
CA ALA A 26 26.24 8.31 -8.15
C ALA A 26 25.25 8.85 -9.20
N MET A 27 24.12 8.16 -9.44
CA MET A 27 23.16 8.53 -10.48
C MET A 27 22.38 9.78 -10.06
N THR A 28 22.33 10.76 -10.95
CA THR A 28 21.58 12.00 -10.71
C THR A 28 20.07 11.78 -10.81
N PRO A 29 19.23 12.60 -10.16
CA PRO A 29 17.77 12.53 -10.31
C PRO A 29 17.31 12.57 -11.78
N GLU A 30 17.97 13.39 -12.60
CA GLU A 30 17.65 13.54 -14.03
C GLU A 30 17.97 12.27 -14.82
N GLU A 31 19.10 11.62 -14.52
CA GLU A 31 19.46 10.33 -15.13
C GLU A 31 18.51 9.21 -14.66
N ILE A 32 18.09 9.22 -13.38
CA ILE A 32 17.12 8.26 -12.85
C ILE A 32 15.80 8.38 -13.63
N GLU A 33 15.30 9.60 -13.81
CA GLU A 33 14.04 9.84 -14.52
C GLU A 33 14.14 9.49 -16.01
N ALA A 34 15.23 9.85 -16.68
CA ALA A 34 15.47 9.46 -18.07
C ALA A 34 15.52 7.94 -18.24
N ASN A 35 16.19 7.22 -17.33
CA ASN A 35 16.23 5.75 -17.34
C ASN A 35 14.83 5.15 -17.15
N ALA A 36 14.05 5.65 -16.19
CA ALA A 36 12.69 5.17 -15.95
C ALA A 36 11.77 5.43 -17.15
N LEU A 37 11.85 6.61 -17.78
CA LEU A 37 11.08 6.93 -18.99
C LEU A 37 11.46 6.06 -20.19
N SER A 38 12.71 5.60 -20.25
CA SER A 38 13.18 4.72 -21.32
C SER A 38 12.75 3.26 -21.18
N ASP A 39 12.31 2.83 -19.99
CA ASP A 39 11.85 1.47 -19.69
C ASP A 39 10.31 1.38 -19.78
N PRO A 40 9.75 0.77 -20.85
CA PRO A 40 8.29 0.68 -21.02
C PRO A 40 7.59 -0.14 -19.94
N ASP A 41 8.31 -1.06 -19.27
CA ASP A 41 7.74 -1.95 -18.25
C ASP A 41 7.75 -1.31 -16.86
N ASN A 42 8.49 -0.21 -16.66
CA ASN A 42 8.60 0.47 -15.37
C ASN A 42 8.73 2.00 -15.51
N PRO A 43 7.72 2.67 -16.09
CA PRO A 43 7.70 4.13 -16.18
C PRO A 43 7.51 4.77 -14.79
N PRO A 44 7.88 6.06 -14.63
CA PRO A 44 7.50 6.83 -13.45
C PRO A 44 5.98 6.80 -13.23
N SER A 45 5.57 6.71 -11.96
CA SER A 45 4.15 6.82 -11.61
C SER A 45 3.67 8.26 -11.83
N THR A 46 2.43 8.39 -12.29
CA THR A 46 1.73 9.69 -12.28
C THR A 46 1.45 10.14 -10.84
N GLU A 47 1.21 11.44 -10.65
CA GLU A 47 0.86 12.00 -9.33
C GLU A 47 -0.37 11.29 -8.72
N GLU A 48 -1.40 11.03 -9.53
CA GLU A 48 -2.59 10.33 -9.07
C GLU A 48 -2.30 8.89 -8.63
N GLU A 49 -1.45 8.16 -9.36
CA GLU A 49 -1.03 6.81 -8.99
C GLU A 49 -0.23 6.80 -7.69
N LEU A 50 0.66 7.78 -7.52
CA LEU A 50 1.43 7.97 -6.30
C LEU A 50 0.49 8.25 -5.11
N GLU A 51 -0.46 9.18 -5.27
CA GLU A 51 -1.47 9.48 -4.26
C GLU A 51 -2.27 8.23 -3.86
N ARG A 52 -2.74 7.44 -4.83
CA ARG A 52 -3.46 6.19 -4.54
C ARG A 52 -2.59 5.21 -3.76
N GLY A 53 -1.32 5.07 -4.11
CA GLY A 53 -0.37 4.21 -3.42
C GLY A 53 -0.12 4.66 -1.98
N VAL A 54 0.07 5.96 -1.77
CA VAL A 54 0.26 6.57 -0.44
C VAL A 54 -0.97 6.35 0.44
N LEU A 55 -2.16 6.65 -0.07
CA LEU A 55 -3.41 6.47 0.67
C LEU A 55 -3.69 5.00 0.96
N GLY A 56 -3.51 4.11 -0.01
CA GLY A 56 -3.65 2.66 0.21
C GLY A 56 -2.69 2.12 1.25
N ARG A 57 -1.45 2.62 1.28
CA ARG A 57 -0.48 2.31 2.34
C ARG A 57 -0.95 2.81 3.71
N ARG A 58 -1.51 4.03 3.80
CA ARG A 58 -2.07 4.55 5.06
C ARG A 58 -3.17 3.63 5.60
N VAL A 59 -4.14 3.23 4.78
CA VAL A 59 -5.22 2.30 5.19
C VAL A 59 -4.64 0.99 5.75
N ARG A 60 -3.68 0.41 5.03
CA ARG A 60 -3.02 -0.82 5.46
C ARG A 60 -2.31 -0.65 6.80
N LEU A 61 -1.62 0.47 7.01
CA LEU A 61 -0.91 0.76 8.25
C LEU A 61 -1.86 0.96 9.42
N ALA A 62 -2.96 1.69 9.23
CA ALA A 62 -3.99 1.85 10.26
C ALA A 62 -4.53 0.49 10.73
N ARG A 63 -4.79 -0.42 9.79
CA ARG A 63 -5.18 -1.79 10.13
C ARG A 63 -4.08 -2.58 10.85
N GLN A 64 -2.85 -2.52 10.35
CA GLN A 64 -1.72 -3.26 10.91
C GLN A 64 -1.37 -2.78 12.33
N ALA A 65 -1.52 -1.49 12.62
CA ALA A 65 -1.32 -0.93 13.95
C ALA A 65 -2.26 -1.56 15.00
N LEU A 66 -3.46 -1.98 14.57
CA LEU A 66 -4.44 -2.68 15.40
C LEU A 66 -4.25 -4.20 15.43
N GLY A 67 -3.29 -4.75 14.69
CA GLY A 67 -3.04 -6.20 14.59
C GLY A 67 -4.17 -7.00 13.90
N LEU A 68 -5.02 -6.34 13.12
CA LEU A 68 -6.21 -6.96 12.53
C LEU A 68 -5.95 -7.52 11.12
N THR A 69 -6.60 -8.65 10.79
CA THR A 69 -6.73 -9.09 9.40
C THR A 69 -7.62 -8.13 8.60
N GLN A 70 -7.61 -8.23 7.27
CA GLN A 70 -8.49 -7.40 6.43
C GLN A 70 -9.96 -7.65 6.77
N GLU A 71 -10.35 -8.90 6.99
CA GLU A 71 -11.70 -9.30 7.36
C GLU A 71 -12.12 -8.72 8.71
N GLN A 72 -11.25 -8.81 9.72
CA GLN A 72 -11.52 -8.27 11.06
C GLN A 72 -11.66 -6.74 11.03
N PHE A 73 -10.79 -6.04 10.30
CA PHE A 73 -10.87 -4.58 10.17
C PHE A 73 -12.12 -4.14 9.42
N ALA A 74 -12.43 -4.82 8.31
CA ALA A 74 -13.63 -4.59 7.51
C ALA A 74 -14.90 -4.76 8.36
N GLU A 75 -14.99 -5.85 9.12
CA GLU A 75 -16.12 -6.14 9.99
C GLU A 75 -16.24 -5.13 11.14
N ARG A 76 -15.13 -4.89 11.88
CA ARG A 76 -15.10 -3.98 13.04
C ARG A 76 -15.54 -2.57 12.66
N PHE A 77 -15.04 -2.04 11.55
CA PHE A 77 -15.28 -0.65 11.15
C PHE A 77 -16.36 -0.51 10.07
N ARG A 78 -17.10 -1.58 9.77
CA ARG A 78 -18.21 -1.59 8.79
C ARG A 78 -17.79 -1.11 7.40
N ILE A 79 -16.59 -1.47 6.97
CA ILE A 79 -16.07 -1.21 5.61
C ILE A 79 -16.23 -2.49 4.80
N PRO A 80 -16.89 -2.48 3.62
CA PRO A 80 -16.97 -3.69 2.80
C PRO A 80 -15.57 -4.23 2.47
N ILE A 81 -15.37 -5.54 2.66
CA ILE A 81 -14.04 -6.16 2.49
C ILE A 81 -13.44 -5.94 1.09
N GLY A 82 -14.27 -5.93 0.04
CA GLY A 82 -13.83 -5.61 -1.33
C GLY A 82 -13.30 -4.18 -1.43
N THR A 83 -14.01 -3.22 -0.84
CA THR A 83 -13.61 -1.81 -0.77
C THR A 83 -12.29 -1.63 -0.02
N LEU A 84 -12.14 -2.27 1.16
CA LEU A 84 -10.89 -2.22 1.92
C LEU A 84 -9.71 -2.77 1.09
N ARG A 85 -9.90 -3.89 0.39
CA ARG A 85 -8.88 -4.49 -0.47
C ARG A 85 -8.50 -3.58 -1.63
N ASP A 86 -9.48 -2.95 -2.27
CA ASP A 86 -9.23 -2.01 -3.36
C ASP A 86 -8.46 -0.77 -2.90
N TRP A 87 -8.75 -0.26 -1.70
CA TRP A 87 -8.00 0.83 -1.10
C TRP A 87 -6.57 0.42 -0.77
N GLU A 88 -6.38 -0.66 0.01
CA GLU A 88 -5.03 -1.08 0.41
C GLU A 88 -4.13 -1.40 -0.79
N GLN A 89 -4.69 -1.96 -1.85
CA GLN A 89 -3.96 -2.31 -3.08
C GLN A 89 -3.80 -1.13 -4.04
N GLY A 90 -4.33 0.06 -3.70
CA GLY A 90 -4.24 1.25 -4.55
C GLY A 90 -5.02 1.15 -5.86
N ARG A 91 -5.96 0.20 -5.96
CA ARG A 91 -6.88 0.08 -7.12
C ARG A 91 -7.89 1.21 -7.13
N ARG A 92 -8.36 1.64 -5.95
CA ARG A 92 -9.29 2.76 -5.77
C ARG A 92 -8.80 3.69 -4.68
N LYS A 93 -9.03 4.99 -4.85
CA LYS A 93 -8.78 6.01 -3.82
C LYS A 93 -9.91 5.98 -2.78
N PRO A 94 -9.63 6.01 -1.46
CA PRO A 94 -10.65 6.28 -0.46
C PRO A 94 -11.22 7.70 -0.66
N GLU A 95 -12.53 7.82 -0.62
CA GLU A 95 -13.21 9.11 -0.72
C GLU A 95 -13.02 9.94 0.55
N ALA A 96 -13.31 11.25 0.48
CA ALA A 96 -13.11 12.17 1.61
C ALA A 96 -13.79 11.70 2.93
N PRO A 97 -15.04 11.18 2.94
CA PRO A 97 -15.64 10.66 4.17
C PRO A 97 -14.91 9.45 4.74
N ALA A 98 -14.41 8.56 3.87
CA ALA A 98 -13.62 7.41 4.29
C ALA A 98 -12.28 7.83 4.90
N LEU A 99 -11.62 8.84 4.33
CA LEU A 99 -10.39 9.40 4.89
C LEU A 99 -10.62 10.08 6.25
N ALA A 100 -11.71 10.83 6.39
CA ALA A 100 -12.10 11.40 7.67
C ALA A 100 -12.38 10.30 8.70
N TYR A 101 -13.12 9.27 8.32
CA TYR A 101 -13.42 8.14 9.20
C TYR A 101 -12.16 7.37 9.62
N LEU A 102 -11.24 7.11 8.69
CA LEU A 102 -9.93 6.51 9.00
C LEU A 102 -9.12 7.37 9.98
N ALA A 103 -9.15 8.70 9.83
CA ALA A 103 -8.49 9.59 10.79
C ALA A 103 -9.09 9.46 12.20
N VAL A 104 -10.42 9.32 12.33
CA VAL A 104 -11.06 9.09 13.62
C VAL A 104 -10.71 7.71 14.18
N ILE A 105 -10.65 6.67 13.35
CA ILE A 105 -10.20 5.33 13.78
C ILE A 105 -8.77 5.39 14.33
N GLU A 106 -7.85 6.06 13.62
CA GLU A 106 -6.44 6.18 14.01
C GLU A 106 -6.24 6.92 15.35
N GLN A 107 -7.09 7.90 15.67
CA GLN A 107 -6.95 8.73 16.87
C GLN A 107 -7.81 8.25 18.05
N GLU A 108 -9.03 7.79 17.78
CA GLU A 108 -10.09 7.60 18.77
C GLU A 108 -10.78 6.23 18.56
N THR A 109 -9.98 5.16 18.39
CA THR A 109 -10.50 3.81 18.09
C THR A 109 -11.59 3.36 19.06
N ASP A 110 -11.39 3.55 20.36
CA ASP A 110 -12.36 3.16 21.40
C ASP A 110 -13.68 3.93 21.27
N ALA A 111 -13.64 5.20 20.85
CA ALA A 111 -14.85 5.99 20.64
C ALA A 111 -15.63 5.48 19.42
N VAL A 112 -14.93 5.11 18.35
CA VAL A 112 -15.53 4.48 17.17
C VAL A 112 -16.20 3.17 17.57
N ASP A 113 -15.51 2.29 18.31
CA ASP A 113 -16.09 1.02 18.75
C ASP A 113 -17.36 1.23 19.59
N ARG A 114 -17.33 2.16 20.54
CA ARG A 114 -18.53 2.50 21.35
C ARG A 114 -19.68 3.00 20.48
N ALA A 115 -19.40 3.86 19.49
CA ALA A 115 -20.41 4.39 18.59
C ALA A 115 -21.01 3.29 17.69
N LEU A 116 -20.18 2.38 17.17
CA LEU A 116 -20.65 1.30 16.31
C LEU A 116 -21.39 0.21 17.07
N ALA A 117 -21.12 0.03 18.36
CA ALA A 117 -21.85 -0.89 19.23
C ALA A 117 -23.33 -0.51 19.41
N THR A 118 -23.76 0.73 19.11
CA THR A 118 -25.17 1.11 19.15
C THR A 118 -25.94 0.75 17.88
N LEU A 119 -25.25 0.27 16.85
CA LEU A 119 -25.82 -0.11 15.54
C LEU A 119 -26.10 -1.62 15.44
N SER A 120 -25.92 -2.35 16.55
CA SER A 120 -26.19 -3.79 16.67
C SER A 120 -27.64 -4.10 16.99
#